data_AF-A0A948H020-F1
#
_entry.id   AF-A0A948H020-F1
#
_cell.length_a   1.000
_cell.length_b   1.000
_cell.length_c   1.000
_cell.angle_alpha   90.00
_cell.angle_beta   90.00
_cell.angle_gamma   90.00
#
_symmetry.space_group_name_H-M   'P 1'
#
loop_
_entity.id
_entity.type
_entity.pdbx_description
1 polymer ?
#
loop_
_entity_poly.entity_id
_entity_poly.type
_entity_poly.pdbx_seq_one_letter_code
_entity_poly.pdbx_strand_id
1 'polypeptide(L)' 'MKDRIPAKLPVATAVAHKTGLEKGVCHDAGIVFTPGGDFLITVLVRHRNKTAHAAKELISEIALKVYNYTMGIN' A
#
# COMPACT_ATOMS: atom_id res chain seq x y z
N MET A 1 -7.98 4.77 -10.45
CA MET A 1 -8.09 3.44 -9.83
C MET A 1 -7.09 3.38 -8.68
N LYS A 2 -7.46 2.81 -7.53
CA LYS A 2 -6.63 2.69 -6.32
C LYS A 2 -5.87 1.36 -6.38
N ASP A 3 -4.59 1.35 -6.79
CA ASP A 3 -3.87 0.13 -7.23
C ASP A 3 -2.64 -0.27 -6.39
N ARG A 4 -2.40 0.37 -5.25
CA ARG A 4 -1.26 0.12 -4.34
C ARG A 4 -1.70 0.08 -2.87
N ILE A 5 -1.24 0.99 -2.00
CA ILE A 5 -1.62 1.02 -0.57
C ILE A 5 -3.13 0.77 -0.37
N PRO A 6 -4.04 1.50 -1.05
CA PRO A 6 -5.47 1.32 -0.83
C PRO A 6 -6.10 0.08 -1.50
N ALA A 7 -5.40 -0.67 -2.34
CA ALA A 7 -6.03 -1.64 -3.24
C ALA A 7 -6.67 -2.84 -2.53
N LYS A 8 -6.09 -3.28 -1.42
CA LYS A 8 -6.57 -4.42 -0.62
C LYS A 8 -7.18 -4.01 0.73
N LEU A 9 -7.21 -2.72 1.04
CA LEU A 9 -7.84 -2.21 2.26
C LEU A 9 -9.37 -2.21 2.10
N PRO A 10 -10.14 -2.22 3.21
CA PRO A 10 -11.57 -1.98 3.16
C PRO A 10 -11.91 -0.71 2.38
N VAL A 11 -12.99 -0.74 1.59
CA VAL A 11 -13.34 0.35 0.66
C VAL A 11 -13.51 1.70 1.37
N ALA A 12 -13.97 1.68 2.62
CA ALA A 12 -14.17 2.87 3.45
C ALA A 12 -12.90 3.39 4.12
N THR A 13 -11.76 2.69 4.04
CA THR A 13 -10.51 3.12 4.66
C THR A 13 -10.00 4.39 3.99
N ALA A 14 -9.91 5.47 4.78
CA ALA A 14 -9.32 6.71 4.33
C ALA A 14 -7.80 6.54 4.21
N VAL A 15 -7.25 7.01 3.09
CA VAL A 15 -5.81 6.94 2.79
C VAL A 15 -5.41 8.23 2.09
N ALA A 16 -4.41 8.92 2.63
CA ALA A 16 -3.72 10.00 1.93
C ALA A 16 -2.33 9.50 1.54
N HIS A 17 -2.05 9.45 0.23
CA HIS A 17 -0.84 8.81 -0.28
C HIS A 17 -0.32 9.47 -1.55
N LYS A 18 0.99 9.33 -1.78
CA LYS A 18 1.70 9.76 -2.98
C LYS A 18 2.38 8.58 -3.63
N THR A 19 2.06 8.42 -4.89
CA THR A 19 2.56 7.35 -5.75
C THR A 19 3.82 7.75 -6.51
N GLY A 20 4.70 6.78 -6.76
CA GLY A 20 5.84 6.92 -7.68
C GLY A 20 5.92 5.71 -8.61
N LEU A 21 6.11 5.94 -9.91
CA LEU A 21 6.26 4.88 -10.91
C LEU A 21 7.23 5.36 -11.97
N GLU A 22 8.41 4.74 -12.01
CA GLU A 22 9.47 5.05 -12.96
C GLU A 22 10.08 3.74 -13.51
N LYS A 23 11.01 3.85 -14.46
CA LYS A 23 11.63 2.67 -15.08
C LYS A 23 12.30 1.77 -14.04
N GLY A 24 11.69 0.62 -13.80
CA GLY A 24 12.21 -0.42 -12.90
C GLY A 24 11.97 -0.13 -11.42
N VAL A 25 11.15 0.86 -11.06
CA VAL A 25 10.76 1.16 -9.68
C VAL A 25 9.28 1.49 -9.57
N CYS A 26 8.66 1.03 -8.48
CA CYS A 26 7.27 1.30 -8.15
C CYS A 26 7.15 1.51 -6.64
N HIS A 27 6.62 2.66 -6.25
CA HIS A 27 6.63 3.16 -4.87
C HIS A 27 5.26 3.70 -4.47
N ASP A 28 4.98 3.67 -3.17
CA ASP A 28 3.85 4.37 -2.57
C ASP A 28 4.20 4.74 -1.13
N ALA A 29 3.83 5.95 -0.73
CA ALA A 29 4.02 6.46 0.63
C ALA A 29 2.75 7.17 1.08
N GLY A 30 2.33 6.97 2.32
CA GLY A 30 1.10 7.60 2.81
C GLY A 30 0.80 7.34 4.27
N ILE A 31 -0.30 7.95 4.71
CA ILE A 31 -0.96 7.68 5.98
C ILE A 31 -2.25 6.89 5.70
N VAL A 32 -2.47 5.85 6.51
CA VAL A 32 -3.67 5.02 6.50
C VAL A 32 -4.39 5.23 7.82
N PHE A 33 -5.64 5.66 7.74
CA PHE A 33 -6.46 5.92 8.92
C PHE A 33 -7.21 4.65 9.32
N THR A 34 -7.06 4.20 10.57
CA THR A 34 -7.67 2.94 11.04
C THR A 34 -8.35 3.13 12.41
N PRO A 35 -9.43 2.38 12.69
CA PRO A 35 -10.04 2.38 14.02
C PRO A 35 -9.11 1.95 15.17
N GLY A 36 -8.09 1.13 14.89
CA GLY A 36 -7.16 0.59 15.89
C GLY A 36 -5.88 1.39 16.08
N GLY A 37 -5.69 2.44 15.28
CA GLY A 37 -4.51 3.30 15.29
C GLY A 37 -4.03 3.60 13.88
N ASP A 38 -3.90 4.88 13.56
CA ASP A 38 -3.40 5.33 12.27
C ASP A 38 -1.93 4.95 12.10
N PHE A 39 -1.50 4.71 10.86
CA PHE A 39 -0.10 4.41 10.58
C PHE A 39 0.43 5.11 9.33
N LEU A 40 1.71 5.45 9.39
CA LEU A 40 2.50 5.91 8.26
C LEU A 40 3.20 4.70 7.60
N ILE A 41 3.19 4.65 6.28
CA ILE A 41 3.82 3.59 5.51
C ILE A 41 4.56 4.17 4.30
N THR A 42 5.74 3.63 4.01
CA THR A 42 6.49 3.89 2.78
C THR A 42 7.04 2.57 2.27
N VAL A 43 6.67 2.21 1.04
CA VAL A 43 7.15 0.98 0.40
C VAL A 43 7.90 1.34 -0.88
N LEU A 44 9.18 1.02 -0.91
CA LEU A 44 10.06 1.26 -2.05
C LEU A 44 10.43 -0.06 -2.73
N VAL A 45 9.89 -0.32 -3.93
CA VAL A 45 10.15 -1.55 -4.67
C VAL A 45 10.92 -1.28 -5.96
N ARG A 46 12.01 -2.03 -6.17
CA ARG A 46 12.66 -2.18 -7.47
C ARG A 46 12.11 -3.43 -8.16
N HIS A 47 11.79 -3.35 -9.45
CA HIS A 47 11.26 -4.48 -10.22
C HIS A 47 11.83 -4.54 -11.64
N ARG A 48 11.74 -5.73 -12.26
CA ARG A 48 12.08 -5.94 -13.68
C ARG A 48 10.85 -6.14 -14.57
N ASN A 49 9.66 -6.21 -13.97
CA ASN A 49 8.41 -6.43 -14.69
C ASN A 49 7.98 -5.17 -15.47
N LYS A 50 7.57 -5.32 -16.74
CA LYS A 50 7.16 -4.20 -17.61
C LYS A 50 5.95 -3.41 -17.09
N THR A 51 5.04 -4.06 -16.38
CA THR A 51 3.77 -3.47 -15.91
C THR A 51 3.79 -3.07 -14.43
N ALA A 52 4.89 -3.35 -13.73
CA ALA A 52 5.01 -3.20 -12.27
C ALA A 52 3.96 -3.97 -11.46
N HIS A 53 3.20 -4.89 -12.06
CA HIS A 53 2.03 -5.51 -11.42
C HIS A 53 2.39 -6.21 -10.09
N ALA A 54 3.43 -7.05 -10.08
CA ALA A 54 3.90 -7.70 -8.85
C ALA A 54 4.37 -6.71 -7.78
N ALA A 55 4.92 -5.55 -8.17
CA ALA A 55 5.33 -4.53 -7.21
C ALA A 55 4.11 -3.82 -6.60
N LYS A 56 3.09 -3.52 -7.42
CA LYS A 56 1.82 -2.97 -6.94
C LYS A 56 1.10 -3.93 -5.98
N GLU A 57 1.08 -5.21 -6.33
CA GLU A 57 0.50 -6.26 -5.50
C GLU A 57 1.21 -6.34 -4.14
N LEU A 58 2.55 -6.41 -4.15
CA LEU A 58 3.37 -6.41 -2.93
C LEU A 58 3.08 -5.19 -2.03
N ILE A 59 2.99 -3.99 -2.62
CA ILE A 59 2.68 -2.77 -1.85
C ILE A 59 1.32 -2.90 -1.16
N SER A 60 0.30 -3.37 -1.87
CA SER A 60 -1.04 -3.54 -1.31
C SER A 60 -1.12 -4.62 -0.22
N GLU A 61 -0.34 -5.70 -0.36
CA GLU A 61 -0.25 -6.78 0.62
C GLU A 61 0.43 -6.34 1.92
N ILE A 62 1.51 -5.56 1.81
CA ILE A 62 2.17 -4.99 2.99
C ILE A 62 1.20 -4.06 3.72
N ALA A 63 0.49 -3.18 2.99
CA ALA A 63 -0.50 -2.29 3.59
C ALA A 63 -1.63 -3.05 4.30
N LEU A 64 -2.16 -4.11 3.69
CA LEU A 64 -3.19 -4.96 4.31
C LEU A 64 -2.68 -5.66 5.56
N LYS A 65 -1.44 -6.19 5.55
CA LYS A 65 -0.84 -6.83 6.73
C LYS A 65 -0.71 -5.87 7.91
N VAL A 66 -0.25 -4.64 7.65
CA VAL A 66 -0.15 -3.61 8.70
C VAL A 66 -1.54 -3.20 9.19
N TYR A 67 -2.51 -3.02 8.28
CA TYR A 67 -3.90 -2.74 8.64
C TYR A 67 -4.48 -3.83 9.56
N ASN A 68 -4.34 -5.09 9.18
CA ASN A 68 -4.82 -6.22 9.99
C ASN A 68 -4.17 -6.25 11.38
N TYR A 69 -2.85 -6.00 11.44
CA TYR A 69 -2.14 -5.86 12.71
C TYR A 69 -2.71 -4.73 13.58
N THR A 70 -2.94 -3.53 13.02
CA THR A 70 -3.55 -2.41 13.77
C THR A 70 -4.98 -2.73 14.25
N MET A 71 -5.70 -3.59 13.53
CA MET A 71 -7.06 -4.00 13.87
C MET A 71 -7.13 -5.23 14.79
N GLY A 72 -6.00 -5.86 15.13
CA GLY A 72 -5.96 -7.09 15.92
C GLY A 72 -6.52 -8.32 15.20
N ILE A 73 -6.52 -8.31 13.86
CA ILE A 73 -7.00 -9.40 13.00
C ILE A 73 -5.77 -10.17 12.52
N ASN A 74 -5.66 -11.47 12.85
CA ASN A 74 -4.56 -12.34 12.41
C ASN A 74 -4.91 -13.10 11.12
#